data_AF-A0A7S0I1C8-F1
#
_entry.id   AF-A0A7S0I1C8-F1
#
_cell.length_a   1.000
_cell.length_b   1.000
_cell.length_c   1.000
_cell.angle_alpha   90.00
_cell.angle_beta   90.00
_cell.angle_gamma   90.00
#
_symmetry.space_group_name_H-M   'P 1'
#
loop_
_entity.id
_entity.type
_entity.pdbx_description
1 polymer ?
#
loop_
_entity_poly.entity_id
_entity_poly.type
_entity_poly.pdbx_seq_one_letter_code
_entity_poly.pdbx_strand_id
1 'polypeptide(L)'
;GGGGEGGVAEGGDSGGAQASALATPSLAASLAPPVHDSDDGEEPTCWICCSGPCDAVLMECGHGGICMDCATQCAKKRPPLCPLCRARILVVVKVGAPDEAGIVQVDGE
;
A
#
# COMPACT_ATOMS: atom_id res chain seq x y z
N GLY A 1 -58.05 -32.07 -16.88
CA GLY A 1 -57.19 -33.26 -16.73
C GLY A 1 -55.82 -32.74 -16.43
N GLY A 2 -55.19 -33.09 -15.31
CA GLY A 2 -54.86 -34.44 -14.84
C GLY A 2 -53.33 -34.47 -14.84
N GLY A 3 -52.68 -34.42 -13.67
CA GLY A 3 -52.23 -35.62 -12.94
C GLY A 3 -50.81 -35.98 -13.42
N GLY A 4 -49.80 -36.20 -12.58
CA GLY A 4 -49.79 -36.37 -11.14
C GLY A 4 -48.38 -36.29 -10.57
N GLU A 5 -48.37 -36.40 -9.25
CA GLU A 5 -47.25 -36.52 -8.32
C GLU A 5 -46.34 -37.73 -8.53
N GLY A 6 -45.11 -37.63 -8.01
CA GLY A 6 -44.20 -38.76 -7.87
C GLY A 6 -42.90 -38.34 -7.19
N GLY A 7 -42.86 -38.41 -5.86
CA GLY A 7 -41.63 -38.42 -5.07
C GLY A 7 -41.40 -39.78 -4.43
N VAL A 8 -40.13 -40.14 -4.22
CA VAL A 8 -39.57 -41.01 -3.14
C VAL A 8 -38.11 -40.54 -2.95
N ALA A 9 -37.66 -40.08 -1.76
CA ALA A 9 -37.21 -40.84 -0.57
C ALA A 9 -36.05 -41.81 -0.89
N GLU A 10 -34.95 -41.98 -0.17
CA GLU A 10 -34.30 -41.52 1.08
C GLU A 10 -32.85 -42.07 1.00
N GLY A 11 -31.89 -41.58 1.80
CA GLY A 11 -30.64 -42.32 2.01
C GLY A 11 -29.50 -41.48 2.60
N GLY A 12 -29.36 -41.52 3.92
CA GLY A 12 -28.18 -41.06 4.63
C GLY A 12 -27.06 -42.11 4.66
N ASP A 13 -25.84 -41.70 5.01
CA ASP A 13 -25.14 -42.27 6.17
C ASP A 13 -24.02 -41.34 6.64
N SER A 14 -23.97 -41.30 7.95
CA SER A 14 -23.02 -40.75 8.89
C SER A 14 -21.62 -41.37 8.77
N GLY A 15 -20.60 -40.59 9.13
CA GLY A 15 -19.37 -41.14 9.72
C GLY A 15 -18.08 -40.61 9.13
N GLY A 16 -17.18 -40.15 10.01
CA GLY A 16 -15.78 -39.95 9.67
C GLY A 16 -15.14 -38.76 10.35
N ALA A 17 -14.96 -38.83 11.66
CA ALA A 17 -13.86 -38.13 12.30
C ALA A 17 -12.53 -38.57 11.64
N GLN A 18 -11.55 -37.67 11.60
CA GLN A 18 -10.21 -37.83 12.20
C GLN A 18 -9.21 -36.90 11.50
N ALA A 19 -8.69 -35.97 12.30
CA ALA A 19 -7.30 -35.55 12.40
C ALA A 19 -6.43 -35.35 11.15
N SER A 20 -5.95 -34.10 11.05
CA SER A 20 -4.53 -33.77 10.95
C SER A 20 -3.79 -34.17 9.67
N ALA A 21 -3.64 -33.20 8.78
CA ALA A 21 -2.47 -33.09 7.94
C ALA A 21 -2.00 -31.63 7.91
N LEU A 22 -1.14 -31.32 8.88
CA LEU A 22 0.02 -30.45 8.77
C LEU A 22 -0.21 -29.12 8.05
N ALA A 23 -0.39 -28.08 8.86
CA ALA A 23 -0.01 -26.72 8.52
C ALA A 23 1.37 -26.75 7.84
N THR A 24 1.41 -26.33 6.58
CA THR A 24 2.67 -26.04 5.91
C THR A 24 3.33 -24.89 6.66
N PRO A 25 4.59 -25.00 7.12
CA PRO A 25 5.31 -23.83 7.57
C PRO A 25 5.45 -22.87 6.39
N SER A 26 4.93 -21.66 6.58
CA SER A 26 5.19 -20.49 5.75
C SER A 26 6.71 -20.28 5.68
N LEU A 27 7.31 -20.82 4.63
CA LEU A 27 8.71 -20.60 4.25
C LEU A 27 8.72 -19.84 2.92
N ALA A 28 8.01 -18.71 2.89
CA ALA A 28 8.45 -17.57 2.08
C ALA A 28 9.22 -16.63 3.02
N ALA A 29 10.31 -17.16 3.60
CA ALA A 29 11.30 -16.33 4.24
C ALA A 29 11.88 -15.41 3.14
N SER A 30 11.74 -14.11 3.40
CA SER A 30 12.26 -12.99 2.62
C SER A 30 13.55 -13.31 1.87
N LEU A 31 13.42 -13.62 0.58
CA LEU A 31 14.40 -13.17 -0.40
C LEU A 31 14.06 -11.70 -0.70
N ALA A 32 14.22 -10.86 0.33
CA ALA A 32 14.34 -9.43 0.07
C ALA A 32 15.61 -9.29 -0.79
N PRO A 33 15.55 -8.63 -1.95
CA PRO A 33 16.76 -8.31 -2.70
C PRO A 33 17.74 -7.58 -1.76
N PRO A 34 19.06 -7.67 -2.00
CA PRO A 34 20.01 -6.86 -1.24
C PRO A 34 19.53 -5.41 -1.35
N VAL A 35 19.13 -4.85 -0.21
CA VAL A 35 18.96 -3.41 -0.11
C VAL A 35 20.36 -2.87 -0.35
N HIS A 36 20.53 -2.17 -1.45
CA HIS A 36 21.77 -1.50 -1.75
C HIS A 36 21.81 -0.33 -0.76
N ASP A 37 22.42 -0.56 0.41
CA ASP A 37 22.89 0.48 1.33
C ASP A 37 24.06 1.20 0.64
N SER A 38 23.75 1.92 -0.43
CA SER A 38 24.65 2.96 -0.94
C SER A 38 24.25 4.24 -0.23
N ASP A 39 24.62 4.32 1.06
CA ASP A 39 24.65 5.55 1.86
C ASP A 39 25.81 6.43 1.36
N ASP A 40 25.78 6.80 0.08
CA ASP A 40 26.36 8.06 -0.35
C ASP A 40 25.31 9.08 0.08
N GLY A 41 25.64 10.04 0.96
CA GLY A 41 24.73 10.99 1.60
C GLY A 41 24.01 11.98 0.66
N GLU A 42 23.50 11.49 -0.47
CA GLU A 42 22.69 12.18 -1.44
C GLU A 42 21.22 12.08 -1.03
N GLU A 43 20.56 13.24 -0.95
CA GLU A 43 19.14 13.29 -0.61
C GLU A 43 18.32 12.54 -1.66
N PRO A 44 17.27 11.79 -1.26
CA PRO A 44 16.45 11.05 -2.20
C PRO A 44 15.80 12.00 -3.22
N THR A 45 15.89 11.65 -4.51
CA THR A 45 15.34 12.45 -5.61
C THR A 45 13.94 11.99 -6.02
N CYS A 46 13.09 12.95 -6.38
CA CYS A 46 11.70 12.73 -6.74
C CYS A 46 11.57 11.73 -7.89
N TRP A 47 10.84 10.62 -7.70
CA TRP A 47 10.71 9.58 -8.73
C TRP A 47 9.85 10.00 -9.94
N ILE A 48 9.08 11.09 -9.84
CA ILE A 48 8.25 11.59 -10.95
C ILE A 48 9.08 12.39 -11.94
N CYS A 49 9.93 13.30 -11.46
CA CYS A 49 10.71 14.21 -12.30
C CYS A 49 12.21 13.89 -12.34
N CYS A 50 12.68 12.99 -11.47
CA CYS A 50 14.08 12.58 -11.33
C CYS A 50 15.04 13.77 -11.14
N SER A 51 14.58 14.86 -10.51
CA SER A 51 15.34 16.10 -10.41
C SER A 51 15.12 16.86 -9.09
N GLY A 52 13.87 17.01 -8.64
CA GLY A 52 13.57 17.72 -7.39
C GLY A 52 13.84 16.86 -6.13
N PRO A 53 14.00 17.48 -4.96
CA PRO A 53 14.16 16.74 -3.69
C PRO A 53 12.87 15.99 -3.31
N CYS A 54 12.98 14.88 -2.58
CA CYS A 54 11.81 14.20 -2.00
C CYS A 54 11.31 14.90 -0.74
N ASP A 55 10.78 16.11 -0.90
CA ASP A 55 10.40 16.99 0.20
C ASP A 55 8.88 17.13 0.41
N ALA A 56 8.06 16.24 -0.19
CA ALA A 56 6.61 16.31 -0.06
C ALA A 56 5.94 14.98 0.32
N VAL A 57 4.91 15.09 1.16
CA VAL A 57 4.03 13.99 1.59
C VAL A 57 2.58 14.28 1.21
N LEU A 58 1.90 13.26 0.68
CA LEU A 58 0.48 13.31 0.31
C LEU A 58 -0.39 12.84 1.48
N MET A 59 -1.10 13.77 2.12
CA MET A 59 -1.90 13.48 3.30
C MET A 59 -3.17 12.69 2.98
N GLU A 60 -3.71 12.06 4.02
CA GLU A 60 -4.64 10.91 4.06
C GLU A 60 -4.00 9.55 3.77
N CYS A 61 -2.89 9.50 3.02
CA CYS A 61 -2.22 8.24 2.71
C CYS A 61 -0.75 8.15 3.12
N GLY A 62 -0.09 9.27 3.41
CA GLY A 62 1.29 9.33 3.87
C GLY A 62 2.36 8.97 2.84
N HIS A 63 1.97 8.70 1.59
CA HIS A 63 2.93 8.42 0.53
C HIS A 63 3.73 9.68 0.16
N GLY A 64 5.04 9.55 0.07
CA GLY A 64 5.98 10.60 -0.34
C GLY A 64 6.92 10.13 -1.45
N GLY A 65 8.18 10.55 -1.37
CA GLY A 65 9.20 10.24 -2.41
C GLY A 65 9.08 11.12 -3.65
N ILE A 66 8.39 12.26 -3.53
CA ILE A 66 8.18 13.21 -4.62
C ILE A 66 8.46 14.63 -4.14
N CYS A 67 8.80 15.51 -5.06
CA CYS A 67 8.99 16.93 -4.74
C CYS A 67 7.65 17.66 -4.61
N MET A 68 7.69 18.81 -3.92
CA MET A 68 6.53 19.67 -3.71
C MET A 68 5.81 20.06 -5.00
N ASP A 69 6.56 20.35 -6.08
CA ASP A 69 5.97 20.72 -7.37
C ASP A 69 5.17 19.57 -8.00
N CYS A 70 5.73 18.36 -7.99
CA CYS A 70 5.05 17.18 -8.52
C CYS A 70 3.85 16.78 -7.65
N ALA A 71 3.98 16.90 -6.32
CA ALA A 71 2.89 16.64 -5.38
C ALA A 71 1.73 17.63 -5.58
N THR A 72 2.03 18.92 -5.70
CA THR A 72 1.05 19.98 -5.97
C THR A 72 0.34 19.76 -7.30
N GLN A 73 1.06 19.33 -8.34
CA GLN A 73 0.46 18.97 -9.62
C GLN A 73 -0.52 17.79 -9.50
N CYS A 74 -0.19 16.78 -8.68
CA CYS A 74 -1.10 15.68 -8.40
C CYS A 74 -2.36 16.15 -7.66
N ALA A 75 -2.22 17.03 -6.66
CA ALA A 75 -3.34 17.61 -5.91
C ALA A 75 -4.24 18.51 -6.78
N LYS A 76 -3.73 19.10 -7.87
CA LYS A 76 -4.52 19.90 -8.82
C LYS A 76 -5.33 19.07 -9.81
N LYS A 77 -5.06 17.77 -9.96
CA LYS A 77 -5.80 16.88 -10.87
C LYS A 77 -7.25 16.69 -10.41
N ARG A 78 -8.11 16.23 -11.34
CA ARG A 78 -9.51 15.91 -11.07
C ARG A 78 -9.81 14.47 -11.49
N PRO A 79 -10.06 13.53 -10.55
CA PRO A 79 -9.93 13.69 -9.09
C PRO A 79 -8.46 13.82 -8.62
N PRO A 80 -8.21 14.47 -7.47
CA PRO A 80 -6.86 14.60 -6.92
C PRO A 80 -6.46 13.30 -6.22
N LEU A 81 -5.78 12.41 -6.93
CA LEU A 81 -5.43 11.07 -6.43
C LEU A 81 -3.92 10.89 -6.29
N CYS A 82 -3.52 10.22 -5.22
CA CYS A 82 -2.15 9.79 -4.99
C CYS A 82 -1.70 8.86 -6.13
N PRO A 83 -0.52 9.09 -6.74
CA PRO A 83 -0.05 8.27 -7.84
C PRO A 83 0.37 6.85 -7.39
N LEU A 84 0.66 6.64 -6.11
CA LEU A 84 1.07 5.35 -5.55
C LEU A 84 -0.13 4.46 -5.18
N CYS A 85 -1.09 5.01 -4.43
CA CYS A 85 -2.20 4.22 -3.87
C CYS A 85 -3.59 4.67 -4.30
N ARG A 86 -3.70 5.75 -5.09
CA ARG A 86 -4.97 6.35 -5.56
C ARG A 86 -5.89 6.88 -4.46
N ALA A 87 -5.43 6.99 -3.21
CA ALA A 87 -6.16 7.72 -2.17
C ALA A 87 -6.37 9.19 -2.58
N ARG A 88 -7.46 9.81 -2.12
CA ARG A 88 -7.70 11.24 -2.37
C ARG A 88 -6.66 12.08 -1.64
N ILE A 89 -6.04 13.01 -2.35
CA ILE A 89 -5.13 14.00 -1.79
C ILE A 89 -5.97 15.15 -1.26
N LEU A 90 -5.91 15.41 0.04
CA LEU A 90 -6.56 16.57 0.67
C LEU A 90 -5.57 17.69 0.99
N VAL A 91 -4.37 17.32 1.45
CA VAL A 91 -3.30 18.25 1.82
C VAL A 91 -1.98 17.69 1.28
N VAL A 92 -1.11 18.58 0.84
CA VAL A 92 0.29 18.28 0.53
C VAL A 92 1.13 19.02 1.56
N VAL A 93 2.06 18.32 2.18
CA VAL A 93 2.87 18.88 3.27
C VAL A 93 4.34 18.83 2.89
N LYS A 94 5.07 19.92 3.15
CA LYS A 94 6.52 19.97 2.94
C LYS A 94 7.22 19.37 4.16
N VAL A 95 8.18 18.51 3.92
CA VAL A 95 9.06 17.94 4.96
C VAL A 95 10.48 18.44 4.73
N GLY A 96 11.03 19.10 5.75
CA GLY A 96 12.43 19.50 5.78
C GLY A 96 13.37 18.35 6.11
N ALA A 97 14.67 18.60 5.95
CA ALA A 97 15.70 17.70 6.44
C ALA A 97 15.53 17.48 7.96
N PRO A 98 15.79 16.27 8.47
CA PRO A 98 15.80 16.03 9.91
C PRO A 98 16.87 16.90 10.59
N ASP A 99 16.55 17.42 11.78
CA ASP A 99 17.52 18.11 12.63
C ASP A 99 18.49 17.11 13.31
N GLU A 100 19.41 17.62 14.14
CA GLU A 100 20.39 16.80 14.88
C GLU A 100 19.73 15.77 15.82
N ALA A 101 18.45 15.96 16.18
CA ALA A 101 17.67 15.02 16.99
C ALA A 101 16.87 14.02 16.14
N GLY A 102 16.98 14.08 14.81
CA GLY A 102 16.23 13.23 13.88
C GLY A 102 14.76 13.67 13.70
N ILE A 103 14.42 14.90 14.08
CA ILE A 103 13.06 15.44 13.99
C ILE A 103 12.93 16.21 12.68
N VAL A 104 11.92 15.88 11.87
CA VAL A 104 11.64 16.59 10.62
C VAL A 104 10.70 17.77 10.87
N GLN A 105 11.06 18.95 10.38
CA GLN A 105 10.15 20.09 10.35
C GLN A 105 9.08 19.85 9.29
N VAL A 106 7.83 20.07 9.69
CA VAL A 106 6.65 19.90 8.85
C VAL A 106 6.05 21.28 8.63
N ASP A 107 6.22 21.84 7.43
CA ASP A 107 5.63 23.13 7.09
C ASP A 107 4.21 22.89 6.57
N GLY A 108 3.22 23.36 7.32
CA GLY A 108 1.82 23.34 6.92
C GLY A 108 1.43 24.65 6.26
N GLU A 109 0.88 24.59 5.05
CA GLU A 109 0.28 25.74 4.32
C GLU A 109 -1.17 25.43 3.95
#